data_AF-A0A7S2IDE7-F1
#
_entry.id   AF-A0A7S2IDE7-F1
#
_cell.length_a   1.000
_cell.length_b   1.000
_cell.length_c   1.000
_cell.angle_alpha   90.00
_cell.angle_beta   90.00
_cell.angle_gamma   90.00
#
_symmetry.space_group_name_H-M   'P 1'
#
loop_
_entity.id
_entity.type
_entity.pdbx_description
1 polymer ?
#
loop_
_entity_poly.entity_id
_entity_poly.type
_entity_poly.pdbx_seq_one_letter_code
_entity_poly.pdbx_strand_id
1 'polypeptide(L)'
;MKPPEDRVQFGGVGRKSQDLKILFQYLRNVGYVPEGWNPTNCFVAIPSSTDPAHADELQRTFDDIVNMKDGRKVPSHEDFIGKPTPVDAPMIERMREMLADRENICIYNAEMQNSKLVHFDVDKTHNARMLTHFYAFIFFQDWRQDLWTKRFIRDHVRYVDEIVCAAARVVRAVRERARKYNPENVDGLFDSMHVRRGDFQYKKTRLSAE
;
A
#
# COMPACT_ATOMS: atom_id res chain seq x y z
N MET A 1 -0.85 -4.21 25.12
CA MET A 1 0.56 -4.19 24.65
C MET A 1 1.21 -2.94 25.18
N LYS A 2 2.39 -3.05 25.80
CA LYS A 2 3.23 -1.91 26.14
C LYS A 2 4.37 -1.83 25.13
N PRO A 3 4.66 -0.67 24.53
CA PRO A 3 5.74 -0.57 23.55
C PRO A 3 7.11 -0.87 24.20
N PRO A 4 8.14 -1.22 23.42
CA PRO A 4 9.48 -1.47 23.93
C PRO A 4 9.94 -0.31 24.81
N GLU A 5 10.41 -0.61 26.03
CA GLU A 5 10.93 0.40 26.96
C GLU A 5 9.91 1.52 27.30
N ASP A 6 8.60 1.24 27.18
CA ASP A 6 7.51 2.22 27.31
C ASP A 6 7.64 3.44 26.36
N ARG A 7 8.45 3.29 25.32
CA ARG A 7 8.75 4.36 24.35
C ARG A 7 7.73 4.35 23.22
N VAL A 8 7.05 5.48 23.02
CA VAL A 8 6.09 5.67 21.92
C VAL A 8 6.66 6.46 20.73
N GLN A 9 7.83 7.09 20.90
CA GLN A 9 8.47 7.90 19.86
C GLN A 9 9.72 7.23 19.30
N PHE A 10 9.60 6.67 18.10
CA PHE A 10 10.71 6.15 17.30
C PHE A 10 11.06 7.10 16.13
N GLY A 11 10.63 8.36 16.19
CA GLY A 11 10.93 9.39 15.19
C GLY A 11 12.36 9.91 15.28
N GLY A 12 12.91 10.42 14.17
CA GLY A 12 14.22 11.07 14.12
C GLY A 12 15.44 10.13 14.17
N VAL A 13 15.24 8.84 14.41
CA VAL A 13 16.32 7.85 14.46
C VAL A 13 16.64 7.38 13.03
N GLY A 14 17.91 7.46 12.62
CA GLY A 14 18.32 7.06 11.28
C GLY A 14 17.94 5.61 10.94
N ARG A 15 17.79 5.28 9.65
CA ARG A 15 17.42 3.92 9.17
C ARG A 15 18.30 2.77 9.68
N LYS A 16 19.52 3.07 10.14
CA LYS A 16 20.47 2.09 10.71
C LYS A 16 20.46 2.06 12.25
N SER A 17 19.56 2.80 12.89
CA SER A 17 19.50 2.87 14.33
C SER A 17 19.12 1.53 14.94
N GLN A 18 19.74 1.23 16.08
CA GLN A 18 19.41 0.06 16.89
C GLN A 18 17.94 0.11 17.33
N ASP A 19 17.40 1.31 17.57
CA ASP A 19 16.01 1.57 17.98
C ASP A 19 14.98 1.00 17.00
N LEU A 20 15.15 1.18 15.68
CA LEU A 20 14.22 0.63 14.69
C LEU A 20 14.28 -0.90 14.63
N LYS A 21 15.46 -1.49 14.86
CA LYS A 21 15.59 -2.95 14.95
C LYS A 21 14.83 -3.51 16.15
N ILE A 22 14.97 -2.87 17.31
CA ILE A 22 14.25 -3.25 18.56
C ILE A 22 12.75 -3.16 18.33
N LEU A 23 12.26 -2.07 17.71
CA LEU A 23 10.85 -1.93 17.39
C LEU A 23 10.35 -3.05 16.47
N PHE A 24 11.03 -3.33 15.36
CA PHE A 24 10.60 -4.37 14.43
C PHE A 24 10.66 -5.77 15.05
N GLN A 25 11.69 -6.07 15.85
CA GLN A 25 11.75 -7.32 16.60
C GLN A 25 10.58 -7.45 17.57
N TYR A 26 10.27 -6.39 18.33
CA TYR A 26 9.12 -6.39 19.21
C TYR A 26 7.81 -6.62 18.46
N LEU A 27 7.57 -5.89 17.36
CA LEU A 27 6.35 -6.05 16.54
C LEU A 27 6.19 -7.47 16.01
N ARG A 28 7.29 -8.09 15.57
CA ARG A 28 7.31 -9.49 15.12
C ARG A 28 7.11 -10.49 16.27
N ASN A 29 7.51 -10.13 17.49
CA ASN A 29 7.32 -10.98 18.67
C ASN A 29 5.90 -10.92 19.24
N VAL A 30 5.24 -9.76 19.17
CA VAL A 30 3.90 -9.56 19.78
C VAL A 30 2.74 -9.62 18.79
N GLY A 31 3.04 -9.56 17.49
CA GLY A 31 2.06 -9.63 16.42
C GLY A 31 2.18 -10.91 15.61
N TYR A 32 1.11 -11.25 14.91
CA TYR A 32 1.13 -12.29 13.89
C TYR A 32 1.82 -11.76 12.64
N VAL A 33 2.84 -12.47 12.16
CA VAL A 33 3.57 -12.16 10.93
C VAL A 33 3.15 -13.18 9.87
N PRO A 34 2.42 -12.79 8.82
CA PRO A 34 1.97 -13.75 7.81
C PRO A 34 3.16 -14.33 7.05
N GLU A 35 3.40 -15.63 7.22
CA GLU A 35 4.44 -16.33 6.49
C GLU A 35 4.13 -16.35 4.98
N GLY A 36 5.15 -16.10 4.15
CA GLY A 36 5.01 -16.11 2.69
C GLY A 36 4.30 -14.89 2.10
N TRP A 37 3.90 -13.89 2.91
CA TRP A 37 3.39 -12.63 2.38
C TRP A 37 4.44 -11.96 1.50
N ASN A 38 4.07 -11.73 0.23
CA ASN A 38 4.85 -10.95 -0.70
C ASN A 38 3.91 -10.08 -1.54
N PRO A 39 3.98 -8.74 -1.45
CA PRO A 39 3.09 -7.84 -2.15
C PRO A 39 3.19 -7.89 -3.69
N THR A 40 4.28 -8.45 -4.24
CA THR A 40 4.42 -8.69 -5.68
C THR A 40 3.80 -10.01 -6.13
N ASN A 41 3.62 -10.96 -5.21
CA ASN A 41 3.14 -12.30 -5.54
C ASN A 41 1.69 -12.55 -5.09
N CYS A 42 1.28 -11.94 -3.97
CA CYS A 42 -0.09 -12.01 -3.46
C CYS A 42 -0.61 -10.65 -2.99
N PHE A 43 -1.93 -10.58 -2.85
CA PHE A 43 -2.64 -9.49 -2.19
C PHE A 43 -3.38 -10.02 -0.96
N VAL A 44 -3.54 -9.18 0.06
CA VAL A 44 -4.28 -9.52 1.27
C VAL A 44 -5.76 -9.51 0.91
N ALA A 45 -6.44 -10.65 1.06
CA ALA A 45 -7.86 -10.77 0.81
C ALA A 45 -8.63 -10.84 2.13
N ILE A 46 -9.45 -9.84 2.39
CA ILE A 46 -10.24 -9.71 3.62
C ILE A 46 -11.66 -10.24 3.34
N PRO A 47 -12.09 -11.31 4.04
CA PRO A 47 -13.45 -11.82 3.94
C PRO A 47 -14.49 -10.79 4.37
N SER A 48 -15.71 -10.89 3.85
CA SER A 48 -16.82 -9.97 4.17
C SER A 48 -17.30 -10.08 5.62
N SER A 49 -17.09 -11.23 6.27
CA SER A 49 -17.36 -11.46 7.68
C SER A 49 -16.39 -12.48 8.29
N THR A 50 -16.53 -12.77 9.58
CA THR A 50 -15.73 -13.78 10.29
C THR A 50 -16.19 -15.22 10.00
N ASP A 51 -17.25 -15.42 9.21
CA ASP A 51 -17.68 -16.75 8.78
C ASP A 51 -16.63 -17.40 7.86
N PRO A 52 -16.10 -18.60 8.18
CA PRO A 52 -15.16 -19.32 7.34
C PRO A 52 -15.62 -19.50 5.88
N ALA A 53 -16.93 -19.59 5.63
CA ALA A 53 -17.49 -19.77 4.29
C ALA A 53 -17.10 -18.63 3.32
N HIS A 54 -16.88 -17.42 3.84
CA HIS A 54 -16.46 -16.27 3.03
C HIS A 54 -14.96 -16.28 2.70
N ALA A 55 -14.13 -16.80 3.60
CA ALA A 55 -12.73 -17.09 3.29
C ALA A 55 -12.64 -18.18 2.21
N ASP A 56 -13.44 -19.24 2.32
CA ASP A 56 -13.51 -20.29 1.31
C ASP A 56 -14.01 -19.75 -0.04
N GLU A 57 -14.95 -18.81 -0.04
CA GLU A 57 -15.46 -18.15 -1.25
C GLU A 57 -14.37 -17.35 -1.97
N LEU A 58 -13.53 -16.64 -1.21
CA LEU A 58 -12.35 -15.95 -1.76
C LEU A 58 -11.38 -16.94 -2.40
N GLN A 59 -11.06 -18.03 -1.71
CA GLN A 59 -10.15 -19.06 -2.25
C GLN A 59 -10.73 -19.69 -3.52
N ARG A 60 -12.01 -20.09 -3.49
CA ARG A 60 -12.70 -20.66 -4.66
C ARG A 60 -12.69 -19.69 -5.85
N THR A 61 -12.95 -18.41 -5.61
CA THR A 61 -12.97 -17.41 -6.69
C THR A 61 -11.58 -17.22 -7.29
N PHE A 62 -10.55 -17.18 -6.45
CA PHE A 62 -9.16 -17.17 -6.91
C PHE A 62 -8.85 -18.42 -7.74
N ASP A 63 -9.17 -19.61 -7.22
CA ASP A 63 -8.96 -20.88 -7.90
C ASP A 63 -9.68 -20.93 -9.26
N ASP A 64 -10.90 -20.41 -9.34
CA ASP A 64 -11.68 -20.34 -10.58
C ASP A 64 -11.03 -19.43 -11.62
N ILE A 65 -10.44 -18.30 -11.20
CA ILE A 65 -9.72 -17.37 -12.09
C ILE A 65 -8.43 -18.03 -12.60
N VAL A 66 -7.59 -18.59 -11.72
CA VAL A 66 -6.29 -19.16 -12.12
C VAL A 66 -6.44 -20.43 -12.95
N ASN A 67 -7.49 -21.22 -12.69
CA ASN A 67 -7.83 -22.39 -13.48
C ASN A 67 -8.70 -22.06 -14.72
N MET A 68 -8.92 -20.77 -15.00
CA MET A 68 -9.66 -20.30 -16.18
C MET A 68 -11.06 -20.93 -16.33
N LYS A 69 -11.76 -21.22 -15.22
CA LYS A 69 -13.07 -21.90 -15.25
C LYS A 69 -14.16 -21.06 -15.92
N ASP A 70 -13.99 -19.75 -15.95
CA ASP A 70 -14.85 -18.81 -16.65
C ASP A 70 -14.50 -18.65 -18.15
N GLY A 71 -13.52 -19.40 -18.65
CA GLY A 71 -13.05 -19.37 -20.04
C GLY A 71 -12.13 -18.18 -20.37
N ARG A 72 -11.80 -17.32 -19.39
CA ARG A 72 -10.92 -16.17 -19.59
C ARG A 72 -9.51 -16.50 -19.14
N LYS A 73 -8.50 -16.03 -19.89
CA LYS A 73 -7.08 -16.11 -19.50
C LYS A 73 -6.85 -15.49 -18.11
N VAL A 74 -5.77 -15.87 -17.43
CA VAL A 74 -5.33 -15.19 -16.20
C VAL A 74 -5.09 -13.69 -16.53
N PRO A 75 -5.58 -12.76 -15.69
CA PRO A 75 -5.48 -11.32 -15.93
C PRO A 75 -4.02 -10.83 -15.94
N SER A 76 -3.72 -9.93 -16.89
CA SER A 76 -2.46 -9.19 -16.98
C SER A 76 -2.69 -7.73 -16.62
N HIS A 77 -1.68 -6.99 -16.14
CA HIS A 77 -1.86 -5.56 -15.81
C HIS A 77 -2.36 -4.74 -17.00
N GLU A 78 -1.92 -5.07 -18.21
CA GLU A 78 -2.30 -4.41 -19.46
C GLU A 78 -3.79 -4.49 -19.76
N ASP A 79 -4.49 -5.51 -19.26
CA ASP A 79 -5.92 -5.71 -19.51
C ASP A 79 -6.77 -4.59 -18.87
N PHE A 80 -6.24 -3.88 -17.88
CA PHE A 80 -6.96 -2.86 -17.09
C PHE A 80 -6.48 -1.42 -17.35
N ILE A 81 -5.47 -1.21 -18.21
CA ILE A 81 -4.96 0.13 -18.52
C ILE A 81 -6.05 0.96 -19.21
N GLY A 82 -6.46 2.06 -18.57
CA GLY A 82 -7.52 2.94 -19.06
C GLY A 82 -8.93 2.32 -19.00
N LYS A 83 -9.07 1.13 -18.40
CA LYS A 83 -10.32 0.36 -18.30
C LYS A 83 -10.43 -0.28 -16.90
N PRO A 84 -10.42 0.53 -15.82
CA PRO A 84 -10.48 0.00 -14.46
C PRO A 84 -11.81 -0.72 -14.20
N THR A 85 -11.81 -1.72 -13.32
CA THR A 85 -13.05 -2.39 -12.94
C THR A 85 -13.88 -1.46 -12.04
N PRO A 86 -15.21 -1.34 -12.25
CA PRO A 86 -16.07 -0.59 -11.35
C PRO A 86 -15.97 -1.11 -9.91
N VAL A 87 -15.97 -0.20 -8.94
CA VAL A 87 -15.78 -0.57 -7.53
C VAL A 87 -16.93 -1.41 -6.99
N ASP A 88 -18.14 -1.24 -7.50
CA ASP A 88 -19.33 -2.02 -7.14
C ASP A 88 -19.55 -3.26 -8.01
N ALA A 89 -18.58 -3.58 -8.89
CA ALA A 89 -18.64 -4.78 -9.71
C ALA A 89 -18.62 -6.07 -8.86
N PRO A 90 -19.08 -7.20 -9.44
CA PRO A 90 -19.00 -8.51 -8.79
C PRO A 90 -17.58 -8.82 -8.29
N MET A 91 -17.49 -9.58 -7.19
CA MET A 91 -16.24 -9.89 -6.51
C MET A 91 -15.19 -10.49 -7.45
N ILE A 92 -15.60 -11.40 -8.35
CA ILE A 92 -14.72 -11.99 -9.36
C ILE A 92 -14.07 -10.94 -10.27
N GLU A 93 -14.81 -9.94 -10.76
CA GLU A 93 -14.26 -8.92 -11.66
C GLU A 93 -13.23 -8.05 -10.94
N ARG A 94 -13.54 -7.63 -9.70
CA ARG A 94 -12.60 -6.84 -8.89
C ARG A 94 -11.37 -7.66 -8.49
N MET A 95 -11.56 -8.95 -8.21
CA MET A 95 -10.45 -9.85 -7.89
C MET A 95 -9.54 -10.04 -9.10
N ARG A 96 -10.08 -10.10 -10.32
CA ARG A 96 -9.26 -10.18 -11.55
C ARG A 96 -8.36 -8.97 -11.73
N GLU A 97 -8.84 -7.76 -11.48
CA GLU A 97 -8.00 -6.56 -11.50
C GLU A 97 -6.91 -6.61 -10.41
N MET A 98 -7.26 -7.04 -9.19
CA MET A 98 -6.30 -7.16 -8.10
C MET A 98 -5.26 -8.27 -8.33
N LEU A 99 -5.65 -9.36 -8.99
CA LEU A 99 -4.80 -10.51 -9.29
C LEU A 99 -3.84 -10.25 -10.45
N ALA A 100 -4.03 -9.19 -11.25
CA ALA A 100 -3.21 -8.92 -12.42
C ALA A 100 -1.69 -9.09 -12.14
N ASP A 101 -1.05 -10.03 -12.85
CA ASP A 101 0.35 -10.46 -12.73
C ASP A 101 0.79 -11.05 -11.37
N ARG A 102 -0.15 -11.34 -10.48
CA ARG A 102 0.07 -12.04 -9.21
C ARG A 102 -0.32 -13.51 -9.33
N GLU A 103 0.42 -14.37 -8.64
CA GLU A 103 0.20 -15.82 -8.74
C GLU A 103 -0.52 -16.39 -7.52
N ASN A 104 -0.69 -15.62 -6.44
CA ASN A 104 -1.17 -16.11 -5.15
C ASN A 104 -2.20 -15.17 -4.50
N ILE A 105 -2.98 -15.71 -3.56
CA ILE A 105 -3.88 -14.96 -2.68
C ILE A 105 -3.45 -15.16 -1.22
N CYS A 106 -3.49 -14.10 -0.42
CA CYS A 106 -3.13 -14.14 0.99
C CYS A 106 -4.37 -13.81 1.84
N ILE A 107 -5.13 -14.83 2.23
CA ILE A 107 -6.42 -14.66 2.91
C ILE A 107 -6.20 -14.24 4.37
N TYR A 108 -6.95 -13.23 4.81
CA TYR A 108 -7.05 -12.82 6.21
C TYR A 108 -7.82 -13.88 7.03
N ASN A 109 -7.09 -14.92 7.42
CA ASN A 109 -7.62 -16.13 8.03
C ASN A 109 -8.05 -15.94 9.50
N ALA A 110 -8.62 -17.00 10.09
CA ALA A 110 -9.09 -16.98 11.48
C ALA A 110 -7.98 -16.68 12.50
N GLU A 111 -6.75 -17.11 12.26
CA GLU A 111 -5.61 -16.84 13.14
C GLU A 111 -5.25 -15.35 13.14
N MET A 112 -5.22 -14.73 11.95
CA MET A 112 -5.04 -13.29 11.80
C MET A 112 -6.19 -12.51 12.44
N GLN A 113 -7.45 -12.97 12.27
CA GLN A 113 -8.63 -12.35 12.90
C GLN A 113 -8.58 -12.37 14.43
N ASN A 114 -8.07 -13.45 15.01
CA ASN A 114 -7.92 -13.59 16.47
C ASN A 114 -6.68 -12.89 17.02
N SER A 115 -5.79 -12.41 16.14
CA SER A 115 -4.58 -11.72 16.53
C SER A 115 -4.86 -10.24 16.84
N LYS A 116 -4.29 -9.73 17.94
CA LYS A 116 -4.42 -8.32 18.33
C LYS A 116 -3.66 -7.36 17.41
N LEU A 117 -2.66 -7.89 16.70
CA LEU A 117 -1.79 -7.16 15.79
C LEU A 117 -1.39 -8.11 14.67
N VAL A 118 -1.54 -7.63 13.43
CA VAL A 118 -0.95 -8.27 12.25
C VAL A 118 0.17 -7.37 11.73
N HIS A 119 1.37 -7.92 11.61
CA HIS A 119 2.54 -7.22 11.12
C HIS A 119 2.94 -7.76 9.75
N PHE A 120 2.61 -7.01 8.70
CA PHE A 120 3.15 -7.24 7.36
C PHE A 120 4.57 -6.67 7.31
N ASP A 121 5.55 -7.56 7.25
CA ASP A 121 6.94 -7.14 7.23
C ASP A 121 7.30 -6.57 5.85
N VAL A 122 7.89 -5.38 5.84
CA VAL A 122 8.33 -4.72 4.60
C VAL A 122 9.85 -4.74 4.58
N ASP A 123 10.40 -5.94 4.46
CA ASP A 123 11.85 -6.17 4.49
C ASP A 123 12.39 -6.51 3.10
N LYS A 124 13.57 -5.98 2.77
CA LYS A 124 14.29 -6.37 1.55
C LYS A 124 14.76 -7.82 1.61
N THR A 125 15.07 -8.34 2.79
CA THR A 125 15.54 -9.72 2.94
C THR A 125 14.46 -10.74 2.60
N HIS A 126 13.20 -10.38 2.81
CA HIS A 126 12.04 -11.23 2.50
C HIS A 126 11.32 -10.82 1.21
N ASN A 127 11.95 -9.97 0.38
CA ASN A 127 11.37 -9.43 -0.86
C ASN A 127 10.01 -8.75 -0.69
N ALA A 128 9.63 -8.34 0.52
CA ALA A 128 8.29 -7.87 0.83
C ALA A 128 8.13 -6.34 0.66
N ARG A 129 8.73 -5.74 -0.37
CA ARG A 129 8.78 -4.28 -0.52
C ARG A 129 7.47 -3.72 -1.08
N MET A 130 6.76 -2.91 -0.30
CA MET A 130 5.64 -2.10 -0.78
C MET A 130 6.16 -0.87 -1.54
N LEU A 131 6.12 -0.92 -2.87
CA LEU A 131 6.58 0.16 -3.76
C LEU A 131 5.48 1.12 -4.22
N THR A 132 4.23 0.81 -3.93
CA THR A 132 3.04 1.60 -4.24
C THR A 132 2.20 1.84 -2.99
N HIS A 133 1.06 2.50 -3.13
CA HIS A 133 0.13 2.77 -2.05
C HIS A 133 -0.45 1.48 -1.46
N PHE A 134 -0.72 1.48 -0.14
CA PHE A 134 -1.17 0.29 0.59
C PHE A 134 -2.43 -0.37 -0.02
N TYR A 135 -3.34 0.44 -0.58
CA TYR A 135 -4.60 -0.03 -1.15
C TYR A 135 -4.44 -0.85 -2.43
N ALA A 136 -3.23 -0.92 -3.01
CA ALA A 136 -2.92 -1.80 -4.13
C ALA A 136 -2.58 -3.24 -3.71
N PHE A 137 -2.56 -3.50 -2.40
CA PHE A 137 -2.21 -4.80 -1.82
C PHE A 137 -3.32 -5.38 -0.94
N ILE A 138 -4.41 -4.65 -0.75
CA ILE A 138 -5.52 -5.06 0.12
C ILE A 138 -6.81 -5.09 -0.70
N PHE A 139 -7.44 -6.25 -0.69
CA PHE A 139 -8.70 -6.56 -1.32
C PHE A 139 -9.74 -6.88 -0.26
N PHE A 140 -10.94 -6.32 -0.38
CA PHE A 140 -12.07 -6.68 0.47
C PHE A 140 -13.12 -7.36 -0.38
N GLN A 141 -13.64 -8.48 0.13
CA GLN A 141 -14.71 -9.22 -0.51
C GLN A 141 -15.97 -8.36 -0.67
N ASP A 142 -16.35 -7.57 0.34
CA ASP A 142 -17.41 -6.56 0.22
C ASP A 142 -16.81 -5.21 -0.23
N TRP A 143 -17.29 -4.69 -1.36
CA TRP A 143 -16.83 -3.43 -1.91
C TRP A 143 -17.18 -2.22 -1.03
N ARG A 144 -18.24 -2.30 -0.21
CA ARG A 144 -18.61 -1.22 0.71
C ARG A 144 -17.58 -1.09 1.83
N GLN A 145 -17.17 -2.24 2.39
CA GLN A 145 -16.09 -2.30 3.35
C GLN A 145 -14.76 -1.84 2.72
N ASP A 146 -14.52 -2.19 1.46
CA ASP A 146 -13.33 -1.75 0.73
C ASP A 146 -13.20 -0.22 0.71
N LEU A 147 -14.23 0.44 0.18
CA LEU A 147 -14.28 1.90 0.06
C LEU A 147 -14.18 2.57 1.41
N TRP A 148 -14.98 2.11 2.38
CA TRP A 148 -15.01 2.72 3.70
C TRP A 148 -13.65 2.60 4.39
N THR A 149 -13.06 1.40 4.40
CA THR A 149 -11.81 1.14 5.12
C THR A 149 -10.62 1.83 4.46
N LYS A 150 -10.50 1.77 3.13
CA LYS A 150 -9.41 2.46 2.41
C LYS A 150 -9.48 3.97 2.59
N ARG A 151 -10.70 4.56 2.55
CA ARG A 151 -10.90 5.99 2.83
C ARG A 151 -10.55 6.31 4.27
N PHE A 152 -11.05 5.53 5.22
CA PHE A 152 -10.75 5.70 6.64
C PHE A 152 -9.24 5.71 6.89
N ILE A 153 -8.50 4.69 6.42
CA ILE A 153 -7.05 4.60 6.59
C ILE A 153 -6.36 5.81 5.93
N ARG A 154 -6.68 6.11 4.67
CA ARG A 154 -6.06 7.23 3.94
C ARG A 154 -6.27 8.55 4.67
N ASP A 155 -7.45 8.76 5.22
CA ASP A 155 -7.81 10.01 5.86
C ASP A 155 -7.20 10.13 7.28
N HIS A 156 -6.73 9.03 7.89
CA HIS A 156 -6.07 9.01 9.20
C HIS A 156 -4.54 8.89 9.14
N VAL A 157 -3.98 8.36 8.04
CA VAL A 157 -2.53 8.30 7.81
C VAL A 157 -2.07 9.66 7.29
N ARG A 158 -1.77 10.57 8.21
CA ARG A 158 -1.28 11.92 7.93
C ARG A 158 0.16 12.08 8.41
N TYR A 159 0.93 12.93 7.73
CA TYR A 159 2.20 13.41 8.27
C TYR A 159 1.94 14.18 9.56
N VAL A 160 2.92 14.16 10.46
CA VAL A 160 2.87 14.99 11.67
C VAL A 160 2.79 16.47 11.31
N ASP A 161 2.11 17.25 12.14
CA ASP A 161 1.81 18.66 11.88
C ASP A 161 3.06 19.47 11.55
N GLU A 162 4.18 19.18 12.20
CA GLU A 162 5.46 19.85 11.94
C GLU A 162 5.90 19.75 10.46
N ILE A 163 5.77 18.56 9.85
CA ILE A 163 6.09 18.35 8.43
C ILE A 163 5.11 19.12 7.55
N VAL A 164 3.82 19.08 7.87
CA VAL A 164 2.78 19.77 7.11
C VAL A 164 2.97 21.29 7.17
N CYS A 165 3.23 21.84 8.35
CA CYS A 165 3.53 23.25 8.55
C CYS A 165 4.82 23.68 7.83
N ALA A 166 5.86 22.85 7.85
CA ALA A 166 7.09 23.12 7.11
C ALA A 166 6.84 23.14 5.59
N ALA A 167 6.10 22.17 5.07
CA ALA A 167 5.71 22.13 3.66
C ALA A 167 4.86 23.35 3.27
N ALA A 168 3.93 23.79 4.12
CA ALA A 168 3.11 24.97 3.87
C ALA A 168 3.96 26.25 3.70
N ARG A 169 5.03 26.40 4.50
CA ARG A 169 5.98 27.52 4.34
C ARG A 169 6.70 27.48 3.00
N VAL A 170 7.12 26.30 2.54
CA VAL A 170 7.75 26.13 1.22
C VAL A 170 6.77 26.48 0.10
N VAL A 171 5.54 25.94 0.15
CA VAL A 171 4.50 26.24 -0.85
C VAL A 171 4.21 27.73 -0.91
N ARG A 172 4.11 28.42 0.23
CA ARG A 172 3.95 29.88 0.27
C ARG A 172 5.07 30.60 -0.46
N ALA A 173 6.33 30.24 -0.18
CA ALA A 173 7.49 30.84 -0.84
C ALA A 173 7.52 30.57 -2.36
N VAL A 174 7.14 29.37 -2.81
CA VAL A 174 7.02 29.03 -4.24
C VAL A 174 5.94 29.88 -4.91
N ARG A 175 4.77 30.03 -4.29
CA ARG A 175 3.68 30.87 -4.80
C ARG A 175 4.08 32.34 -4.91
N GLU A 176 4.81 32.86 -3.92
CA GLU A 176 5.37 34.22 -3.97
C GLU A 176 6.38 34.39 -5.11
N ARG A 177 7.24 33.40 -5.34
CA ARG A 177 8.17 33.40 -6.47
C ARG A 177 7.44 33.38 -7.82
N ALA A 178 6.38 32.57 -7.94
CA ALA A 178 5.57 32.48 -9.15
C ALA A 178 4.91 33.82 -9.49
N ARG A 179 4.32 34.50 -8.50
CA ARG A 179 3.75 35.86 -8.65
C ARG A 179 4.79 36.89 -9.09
N LYS A 180 6.01 36.83 -8.54
CA LYS A 180 7.09 37.75 -8.92
C LYS A 180 7.55 37.55 -10.35
N TYR A 181 7.54 36.31 -10.84
CA TYR A 181 7.96 35.99 -12.20
C TYR A 181 6.90 36.32 -13.25
N ASN A 182 5.62 36.10 -12.92
CA ASN A 182 4.49 36.47 -13.75
C ASN A 182 3.42 37.22 -12.93
N PRO A 183 3.34 38.56 -13.02
CA PRO A 183 2.36 39.36 -12.28
C PRO A 183 0.89 39.03 -12.61
N GLU A 184 0.59 38.46 -13.78
CA GLU A 184 -0.76 38.02 -14.15
C GLU A 184 -1.17 36.73 -13.40
N ASN A 185 -0.20 35.98 -12.87
CA ASN A 185 -0.44 34.80 -12.06
C ASN A 185 -0.75 35.17 -10.60
N VAL A 186 -1.87 35.85 -10.39
CA VAL A 186 -2.30 36.38 -9.07
C VAL A 186 -2.40 35.30 -8.00
N ASP A 187 -2.80 34.08 -8.38
CA ASP A 187 -2.96 32.94 -7.46
C ASP A 187 -1.62 32.26 -7.11
N GLY A 188 -0.54 32.59 -7.83
CA GLY A 188 0.76 31.95 -7.69
C GLY A 188 0.72 30.47 -8.08
N LEU A 189 -0.04 30.13 -9.13
CA LEU A 189 -0.09 28.79 -9.71
C LEU A 189 1.31 28.33 -10.11
N PHE A 190 1.60 27.06 -9.85
CA PHE A 190 2.87 26.44 -10.21
C PHE A 190 2.64 24.96 -10.53
N ASP A 191 3.41 24.44 -11.47
CA ASP A 191 3.47 23.02 -11.76
C ASP A 191 4.50 22.35 -10.86
N SER A 192 4.24 21.10 -10.50
CA SER A 192 5.18 20.28 -9.74
C SER A 192 5.27 18.89 -10.35
N MET A 193 6.46 18.30 -10.27
CA MET A 193 6.71 16.95 -10.73
C MET A 193 7.52 16.18 -9.70
N HIS A 194 7.19 14.92 -9.51
CA HIS A 194 7.99 14.00 -8.70
C HIS A 194 8.84 13.13 -9.63
N VAL A 195 10.15 13.35 -9.62
CA VAL A 195 11.09 12.63 -10.49
C VAL A 195 11.88 11.60 -9.68
N ARG A 196 11.53 10.31 -9.82
CA ARG A 196 12.20 9.21 -9.12
C ARG A 196 13.41 8.70 -9.93
N ARG A 197 14.59 9.26 -9.68
CA ARG A 197 15.85 8.88 -10.39
C ARG A 197 16.65 7.75 -9.74
N GLY A 198 16.33 7.35 -8.50
CA GLY A 198 17.15 6.41 -7.72
C GLY A 198 17.12 4.96 -8.23
N ASP A 199 16.20 4.17 -7.68
CA ASP A 199 16.06 2.73 -7.97
C ASP A 199 15.54 2.43 -9.39
N PHE A 200 14.97 3.44 -10.09
CA PHE A 200 14.31 3.27 -11.39
C PHE A 200 15.24 3.57 -12.58
N GLN A 201 16.48 4.00 -12.32
CA GLN A 201 17.50 4.15 -13.36
C GLN A 201 18.42 2.94 -13.34
N TYR A 202 18.60 2.28 -14.50
CA TYR A 202 19.68 1.31 -14.67
C TYR A 202 21.00 1.99 -14.31
N LYS A 203 21.86 1.33 -13.54
CA LYS A 203 23.12 1.92 -13.05
C LYS A 203 23.95 2.56 -14.17
N LYS A 204 23.88 2.00 -15.39
CA LYS A 204 24.60 2.46 -16.59
C LYS A 204 23.97 3.66 -17.30
N THR A 205 22.68 3.95 -17.08
CA THR A 205 21.96 5.07 -17.72
C THR A 205 21.67 6.21 -16.74
N ARG A 206 22.32 6.21 -15.57
CA ARG A 206 22.26 7.33 -14.62
C ARG A 206 22.90 8.55 -15.24
N LEU A 207 22.07 9.49 -15.65
CA LEU A 207 22.50 10.85 -15.99
C LEU A 207 22.94 11.55 -14.68
N SER A 208 23.94 12.43 -14.74
CA SER A 208 24.29 13.29 -13.60
C SER A 208 23.15 14.30 -13.35
N ALA A 209 23.15 14.91 -12.17
CA ALA A 209 22.18 15.95 -11.80
C ALA A 209 22.84 17.32 -11.67
N GLU A 210 23.97 17.51 -12.34
CA GLU A 210 24.64 18.80 -12.49
C GLU A 210 23.81 19.77 -13.33
#